data_AF-A0A953G7L4-F1
#
_entry.id   AF-A0A953G7L4-F1
#
_cell.length_a   1.000
_cell.length_b   1.000
_cell.length_c   1.000
_cell.angle_alpha   90.00
_cell.angle_beta   90.00
_cell.angle_gamma   90.00
#
_symmetry.space_group_name_H-M   'P 1'
#
loop_
_entity.id
_entity.type
_entity.pdbx_description
1 polymer ?
#
loop_
_entity_poly.entity_id
_entity_poly.type
_entity_poly.pdbx_seq_one_letter_code
_entity_poly.pdbx_strand_id
1 'polypeptide(L)'
;FDNDQVYGGSGDDLMTDLGGNDQLNGDSGEDVFKMSADRAEDVIDGGDDLDIVDFTSDNFSDFIFTYVSRNEFYTIHKGTGEKDIYKNIEYIQSNTNKKIAIDDFLKTMPFTAENNISLLAGAMAGFGIDGSGMVEGFATNDQYSQSYLTAVVDPKHTV
;
A
#
# COMPACT_ATOMS: atom_id res chain seq x y z
N PHE A 1 -7.95 -15.12 -17.82
CA PHE A 1 -7.78 -14.51 -16.51
C PHE A 1 -8.94 -15.04 -15.72
N ASP A 2 -8.62 -16.10 -15.00
CA ASP A 2 -9.54 -16.79 -14.10
C ASP A 2 -9.24 -16.25 -12.69
N ASN A 3 -10.14 -16.45 -11.74
CA ASN A 3 -9.92 -16.01 -10.35
C ASN A 3 -9.43 -17.22 -9.56
N ASP A 4 -8.19 -17.15 -9.09
CA ASP A 4 -7.48 -18.26 -8.50
C ASP A 4 -7.31 -18.11 -6.98
N GLN A 5 -7.14 -19.26 -6.34
CA GLN A 5 -6.65 -19.35 -4.97
C GLN A 5 -5.31 -20.08 -4.99
N VAL A 6 -4.25 -19.38 -4.64
CA VAL A 6 -2.88 -19.88 -4.75
C VAL A 6 -2.26 -19.91 -3.35
N TYR A 7 -1.58 -21.01 -3.03
CA TYR A 7 -0.92 -21.25 -1.75
C TYR A 7 0.54 -21.63 -2.01
N GLY A 8 1.48 -20.95 -1.36
CA GLY A 8 2.92 -21.30 -1.37
C GLY A 8 3.19 -22.54 -0.52
N GLY A 9 2.81 -22.47 0.75
CA GLY A 9 2.83 -23.59 1.68
C GLY A 9 3.98 -23.48 2.66
N SER A 10 4.98 -24.36 2.56
CA SER A 10 6.13 -24.29 3.47
C SER A 10 7.42 -24.10 2.70
N GLY A 11 8.23 -23.16 3.17
CA GLY A 11 9.49 -22.75 2.56
C GLY A 11 9.34 -21.44 1.81
N ASP A 12 10.46 -20.90 1.33
CA ASP A 12 10.49 -19.60 0.65
C ASP A 12 9.97 -19.75 -0.79
N ASP A 13 8.78 -19.21 -1.07
CA ASP A 13 8.10 -19.31 -2.35
C ASP A 13 8.22 -18.04 -3.19
N LEU A 14 8.25 -18.25 -4.51
CA LEU A 14 8.13 -17.18 -5.50
C LEU A 14 6.79 -17.32 -6.22
N MET A 15 5.86 -16.46 -5.86
CA MET A 15 4.51 -16.43 -6.42
C MET A 15 4.41 -15.29 -7.43
N THR A 16 3.68 -15.51 -8.51
CA THR A 16 3.39 -14.49 -9.51
C THR A 16 1.89 -14.48 -9.71
N ASP A 17 1.28 -13.33 -9.53
CA ASP A 17 -0.11 -13.12 -9.90
C ASP A 17 -0.20 -13.26 -11.45
N LEU A 18 -1.13 -14.09 -11.92
CA LEU A 18 -1.29 -14.44 -13.34
C LEU A 18 -2.55 -13.82 -13.96
N GLY A 19 -3.13 -12.88 -13.24
CA GLY A 19 -4.22 -12.01 -13.60
C GLY A 19 -5.61 -12.62 -13.58
N GLY A 20 -6.59 -11.77 -13.29
CA GLY A 20 -7.85 -12.18 -12.67
C GLY A 20 -7.84 -11.79 -11.19
N ASN A 21 -9.01 -11.80 -10.54
CA ASN A 21 -9.07 -11.37 -9.14
C ASN A 21 -8.65 -12.53 -8.24
N ASP A 22 -7.42 -12.50 -7.77
CA ASP A 22 -6.77 -13.64 -7.15
C ASP A 22 -6.66 -13.51 -5.61
N GLN A 23 -6.53 -14.66 -4.96
CA GLN A 23 -6.19 -14.77 -3.55
C GLN A 23 -4.89 -15.57 -3.41
N LEU A 24 -3.82 -14.91 -2.99
CA LEU A 24 -2.50 -15.51 -2.82
C LEU A 24 -2.15 -15.58 -1.33
N ASN A 25 -1.72 -16.74 -0.86
CA ASN A 25 -1.25 -16.96 0.51
C ASN A 25 0.14 -17.63 0.50
N GLY A 26 1.11 -17.02 1.19
CA GLY A 26 2.47 -17.57 1.32
C GLY A 26 2.55 -18.73 2.33
N ASP A 27 1.69 -18.69 3.35
CA ASP A 27 1.71 -19.57 4.53
C ASP A 27 2.98 -19.41 5.37
N SER A 28 4.04 -20.21 5.16
CA SER A 28 5.24 -20.16 6.03
C SER A 28 6.52 -20.15 5.21
N GLY A 29 7.38 -19.16 5.42
CA GLY A 29 8.62 -18.99 4.68
C GLY A 29 8.88 -17.51 4.40
N GLU A 30 10.03 -17.17 3.83
CA GLU A 30 10.25 -15.81 3.32
C GLU A 30 9.74 -15.71 1.88
N ASP A 31 8.50 -15.27 1.68
CA ASP A 31 7.82 -15.33 0.38
C ASP A 31 7.98 -14.04 -0.45
N VAL A 32 7.92 -14.21 -1.78
CA VAL A 32 7.97 -13.11 -2.75
C VAL A 32 6.78 -13.18 -3.69
N PHE A 33 5.93 -12.15 -3.63
CA PHE A 33 4.75 -11.98 -4.48
C PHE A 33 5.05 -10.97 -5.58
N LYS A 34 5.18 -11.46 -6.82
CA LYS A 34 5.30 -10.61 -8.01
C LYS A 34 3.93 -10.20 -8.50
N MET A 35 3.62 -8.92 -8.37
CA MET A 35 2.40 -8.35 -8.91
C MET A 35 2.47 -8.31 -10.44
N SER A 36 1.34 -8.57 -11.07
CA SER A 36 1.18 -8.37 -12.51
C SER A 36 0.39 -7.10 -12.79
N ALA A 37 0.65 -6.46 -13.93
CA ALA A 37 -0.08 -5.27 -14.36
C ALA A 37 -1.38 -5.65 -15.09
N ASP A 38 -2.14 -6.59 -14.54
CA ASP A 38 -3.30 -7.20 -15.18
C ASP A 38 -4.60 -6.42 -14.94
N ARG A 39 -4.58 -5.47 -13.98
CA ARG A 39 -5.70 -4.60 -13.63
C ARG A 39 -6.87 -5.37 -13.02
N ALA A 40 -6.57 -6.35 -12.17
CA ALA A 40 -7.53 -7.01 -11.31
C ALA A 40 -7.49 -6.48 -9.88
N GLU A 41 -8.42 -6.96 -9.05
CA GLU A 41 -8.40 -6.71 -7.60
C GLU A 41 -7.93 -7.98 -6.89
N ASP A 42 -6.77 -7.90 -6.24
CA ASP A 42 -6.14 -9.05 -5.59
C ASP A 42 -6.12 -8.95 -4.06
N VAL A 43 -6.03 -10.11 -3.42
CA VAL A 43 -5.76 -10.21 -1.99
C VAL A 43 -4.53 -11.08 -1.78
N ILE A 44 -3.49 -10.48 -1.20
CA ILE A 44 -2.22 -11.10 -0.91
C ILE A 44 -2.06 -11.20 0.61
N ASP A 45 -1.74 -12.39 1.10
CA ASP A 45 -1.37 -12.65 2.49
C ASP A 45 0.00 -13.31 2.52
N GLY A 46 0.99 -12.65 3.14
CA GLY A 46 2.35 -13.20 3.27
C GLY A 46 2.40 -14.42 4.17
N GLY A 47 1.62 -14.39 5.26
CA GLY A 47 1.64 -15.45 6.27
C GLY A 47 2.64 -15.17 7.39
N ASP A 48 3.43 -16.18 7.73
CA ASP A 48 4.48 -16.11 8.75
C ASP A 48 5.84 -15.71 8.12
N ASP A 49 6.77 -15.25 8.95
CA ASP A 49 8.13 -14.83 8.57
C ASP A 49 8.22 -13.48 7.82
N LEU A 50 9.07 -13.33 6.80
CA LEU A 50 9.39 -12.03 6.19
C LEU A 50 9.04 -12.00 4.72
N ASP A 51 7.96 -11.29 4.39
CA ASP A 51 7.38 -11.32 3.06
C ASP A 51 7.64 -10.05 2.25
N ILE A 52 7.68 -10.22 0.93
CA ILE A 52 7.97 -9.16 -0.02
C ILE A 52 6.89 -9.13 -1.09
N VAL A 53 6.28 -7.94 -1.27
CA VAL A 53 5.54 -7.65 -2.49
C VAL A 53 6.44 -6.90 -3.47
N ASP A 54 6.57 -7.45 -4.67
CA ASP A 54 7.44 -6.98 -5.73
C ASP A 54 6.65 -6.20 -6.79
N PHE A 55 6.78 -4.87 -6.74
CA PHE A 55 6.26 -3.90 -7.71
C PHE A 55 7.33 -3.48 -8.73
N THR A 56 8.37 -4.29 -8.98
CA THR A 56 9.44 -3.90 -9.91
C THR A 56 8.96 -3.71 -11.34
N SER A 57 7.89 -4.41 -11.73
CA SER A 57 7.25 -4.30 -13.05
C SER A 57 6.25 -3.14 -13.15
N ASP A 58 5.93 -2.50 -12.03
CA ASP A 58 4.89 -1.50 -11.92
C ASP A 58 5.43 -0.11 -11.64
N ASN A 59 4.80 0.91 -12.22
CA ASN A 59 5.19 2.27 -11.88
C ASN A 59 4.56 2.66 -10.54
N PHE A 60 5.39 2.70 -9.50
CA PHE A 60 4.99 3.02 -8.12
C PHE A 60 4.18 4.32 -7.98
N SER A 61 4.37 5.28 -8.89
CA SER A 61 3.63 6.54 -8.89
C SER A 61 2.18 6.43 -9.36
N ASP A 62 1.80 5.31 -9.96
CA ASP A 62 0.44 5.05 -10.41
C ASP A 62 -0.47 4.56 -9.28
N PHE A 63 0.09 4.23 -8.11
CA PHE A 63 -0.68 3.73 -6.97
C PHE A 63 -0.83 4.79 -5.87
N ILE A 64 -1.97 4.72 -5.18
CA ILE A 64 -2.21 5.33 -3.87
C ILE A 64 -2.06 4.21 -2.86
N PHE A 65 -1.11 4.31 -1.94
CA PHE A 65 -0.99 3.36 -0.84
C PHE A 65 -1.76 3.88 0.37
N THR A 66 -2.58 3.03 0.97
CA THR A 66 -3.33 3.33 2.19
C THR A 66 -3.04 2.29 3.24
N TYR A 67 -2.58 2.76 4.40
CA TYR A 67 -2.33 1.90 5.53
C TYR A 67 -3.59 1.66 6.35
N VAL A 68 -3.80 0.41 6.75
CA VAL A 68 -4.93 0.02 7.60
C VAL A 68 -4.43 -0.30 9.01
N SER A 69 -3.44 -1.19 9.12
CA SER A 69 -2.87 -1.65 10.38
C SER A 69 -1.45 -2.21 10.16
N ARG A 70 -0.76 -2.60 11.24
CA ARG A 70 0.60 -3.17 11.17
C ARG A 70 0.74 -4.29 10.14
N ASN A 71 -0.31 -5.08 9.99
CA ASN A 71 -0.31 -6.26 9.14
C ASN A 71 -1.21 -6.08 7.92
N GLU A 72 -1.67 -4.86 7.60
CA GLU A 72 -2.56 -4.66 6.46
C GLU A 72 -2.41 -3.27 5.85
N PHE A 73 -2.23 -3.25 4.53
CA PHE A 73 -2.38 -2.06 3.71
C PHE A 73 -3.12 -2.42 2.43
N TYR A 74 -3.58 -1.42 1.70
CA TYR A 74 -4.11 -1.61 0.35
C TYR A 74 -3.55 -0.57 -0.60
N THR A 75 -3.50 -0.90 -1.88
CA THR A 75 -3.23 0.04 -2.97
C THR A 75 -4.54 0.42 -3.64
N ILE A 76 -4.57 1.58 -4.28
CA ILE A 76 -5.56 1.90 -5.32
C ILE A 76 -4.80 2.39 -6.54
N HIS A 77 -4.96 1.72 -7.68
CA HIS A 77 -4.36 2.19 -8.93
C HIS A 77 -5.13 3.42 -9.45
N LYS A 78 -4.43 4.55 -9.64
CA LYS A 78 -5.04 5.86 -9.96
C LYS A 78 -5.75 5.90 -11.31
N GLY A 79 -5.28 5.09 -12.27
CA GLY A 79 -5.81 5.07 -13.62
C GLY A 79 -7.08 4.23 -13.77
N THR A 80 -7.24 3.20 -12.93
CA THR A 80 -8.29 2.18 -13.06
C THR A 80 -9.25 2.17 -11.88
N GLY A 81 -8.77 2.52 -10.70
CA GLY A 81 -9.52 2.45 -9.44
C GLY A 81 -9.49 1.07 -8.78
N GLU A 82 -8.78 0.10 -9.37
CA GLU A 82 -8.58 -1.23 -8.76
C GLU A 82 -7.90 -1.10 -7.41
N LYS A 83 -8.30 -1.99 -6.50
CA LYS A 83 -7.83 -2.03 -5.13
C LYS A 83 -7.29 -3.42 -4.80
N ASP A 84 -6.00 -3.48 -4.48
CA ASP A 84 -5.36 -4.69 -3.99
C ASP A 84 -5.14 -4.57 -2.49
N ILE A 85 -5.36 -5.68 -1.77
CA ILE A 85 -5.21 -5.76 -0.32
C ILE A 85 -4.00 -6.64 -0.01
N TYR A 86 -3.13 -6.14 0.86
CA TYR A 86 -1.90 -6.82 1.26
C TYR A 86 -1.91 -7.00 2.77
N LYS A 87 -1.70 -8.25 3.20
CA LYS A 87 -1.69 -8.65 4.60
C LYS A 87 -0.39 -9.35 4.95
N ASN A 88 0.06 -9.15 6.18
CA ASN A 88 1.28 -9.78 6.72
C ASN A 88 2.46 -9.62 5.74
N ILE A 89 2.68 -8.39 5.26
CA ILE A 89 3.79 -8.05 4.37
C ILE A 89 4.72 -7.08 5.09
N GLU A 90 6.01 -7.39 5.13
CA GLU A 90 7.03 -6.58 5.80
C GLU A 90 7.72 -5.62 4.84
N TYR A 91 7.83 -6.00 3.56
CA TYR A 91 8.62 -5.24 2.58
C TYR A 91 7.92 -5.06 1.24
N ILE A 92 8.18 -3.89 0.65
CA ILE A 92 7.86 -3.61 -0.74
C ILE A 92 9.16 -3.45 -1.53
N GLN A 93 9.27 -4.12 -2.66
CA GLN A 93 10.30 -3.84 -3.66
C GLN A 93 9.73 -2.94 -4.76
N SER A 94 10.29 -1.74 -4.90
CA SER A 94 9.86 -0.76 -5.91
C SER A 94 10.46 -1.01 -7.29
N ASN A 95 9.94 -0.34 -8.33
CA ASN A 95 10.51 -0.27 -9.68
C ASN A 95 11.95 0.26 -9.79
N THR A 96 12.49 0.84 -8.73
CA THR A 96 13.91 1.21 -8.66
C THR A 96 14.79 0.10 -8.06
N ASN A 97 14.24 -1.09 -7.83
CA ASN A 97 14.83 -2.21 -7.08
C ASN A 97 15.16 -1.90 -5.62
N LYS A 98 14.64 -0.80 -5.09
CA LYS A 98 14.78 -0.49 -3.67
C LYS A 98 13.76 -1.29 -2.87
N LYS A 99 14.24 -2.13 -1.94
CA LYS A 99 13.46 -2.76 -0.88
C LYS A 99 13.20 -1.74 0.23
N ILE A 100 11.94 -1.57 0.60
CA ILE A 100 11.47 -0.58 1.57
C ILE A 100 10.64 -1.34 2.61
N ALA A 101 11.01 -1.24 3.89
CA ALA A 101 10.19 -1.78 4.96
C ALA A 101 8.86 -1.01 5.02
N ILE A 102 7.74 -1.71 5.21
CA ILE A 102 6.42 -1.09 5.35
C ILE A 102 6.44 -0.02 6.44
N ASP A 103 7.02 -0.31 7.60
CA ASP A 103 7.15 0.64 8.70
C ASP A 103 7.90 1.93 8.32
N ASP A 104 8.90 1.85 7.44
CA ASP A 104 9.63 3.03 6.97
C ASP A 104 8.89 3.76 5.86
N PHE A 105 8.21 3.03 4.97
CA PHE A 105 7.37 3.61 3.94
C PHE A 105 6.25 4.47 4.55
N LEU A 106 5.64 4.00 5.64
CA LEU A 106 4.56 4.68 6.34
C LEU A 106 5.00 5.97 7.02
N LYS A 107 6.23 6.03 7.54
CA LYS A 107 6.80 7.26 8.09
C LYS A 107 6.97 8.35 7.03
N THR A 108 7.01 7.97 5.76
CA THR A 108 7.22 8.89 4.64
C THR A 108 5.92 9.33 3.94
N MET A 109 4.77 8.70 4.25
CA MET A 109 3.50 9.13 3.67
C MET A 109 3.03 10.45 4.27
N PRO A 110 2.55 11.41 3.45
CA PRO A 110 1.96 12.62 3.98
C PRO A 110 0.72 12.28 4.81
N PHE A 111 0.75 12.64 6.09
CA PHE A 111 -0.37 12.50 7.01
C PHE A 111 -1.56 13.33 6.50
N THR A 112 -2.57 12.67 5.91
CA THR A 112 -3.88 13.28 5.68
C THR A 112 -4.83 12.82 6.78
N ALA A 113 -5.73 13.69 7.24
CA ALA A 113 -6.62 13.43 8.37
C ALA A 113 -7.49 12.17 8.22
N GLU A 114 -7.70 11.71 6.98
CA GLU A 114 -8.50 10.52 6.64
C GLU A 114 -7.72 9.21 6.82
N ASN A 115 -6.39 9.22 6.73
CA ASN A 115 -5.52 8.04 6.86
C ASN A 115 -5.11 7.75 8.33
N ASN A 116 -5.60 8.55 9.28
CA ASN A 116 -4.93 8.76 10.56
C ASN A 116 -5.67 8.31 11.82
N ILE A 117 -6.78 7.55 11.75
CA ILE A 117 -7.36 7.03 13.00
C ILE A 117 -6.48 5.89 13.57
N SER A 118 -5.93 5.01 12.74
CA SER A 118 -5.06 3.90 13.18
C SER A 118 -3.61 4.34 13.45
N LEU A 119 -3.03 5.21 12.60
CA LEU A 119 -1.64 5.67 12.76
C LEU A 119 -1.46 6.60 13.96
N LEU A 120 -2.45 7.47 14.24
CA LEU A 120 -2.42 8.35 15.39
C LEU A 120 -2.61 7.57 16.70
N ALA A 121 -3.48 6.55 16.73
CA ALA A 121 -3.68 5.70 17.92
C ALA A 121 -2.40 4.95 18.32
N GLY A 122 -1.67 4.38 17.34
CA GLY A 122 -0.37 3.72 17.58
C GLY A 122 0.72 4.68 18.04
N ALA A 123 0.81 5.86 17.43
CA ALA A 123 1.76 6.90 17.85
C ALA A 123 1.42 7.45 19.25
N MET A 124 0.14 7.68 19.57
CA MET A 124 -0.31 8.18 20.88
C MET A 124 -0.17 7.16 22.02
N ALA A 125 -0.28 5.86 21.74
CA ALA A 125 -0.08 4.81 22.75
C ALA A 125 1.36 4.78 23.32
N GLY A 126 2.34 5.23 22.54
CA GLY A 126 3.74 5.36 22.98
C GLY A 126 4.06 6.60 23.81
N PHE A 127 3.16 7.60 23.85
CA PHE A 127 3.43 8.89 24.50
C PHE A 127 2.83 9.05 25.91
N GLY A 128 2.13 8.05 26.45
CA GLY A 128 1.77 8.01 27.87
C GLY A 128 1.13 9.30 28.39
N ILE A 129 0.21 9.90 27.62
CA ILE A 129 -0.53 11.09 28.06
C ILE A 129 -1.60 10.62 29.04
N ASP A 130 -1.22 10.54 30.33
CA ASP A 130 -2.21 10.58 31.40
C ASP A 130 -3.00 11.91 31.29
N GLY A 131 -4.29 11.84 31.56
CA GLY A 131 -5.20 12.92 31.21
C GLY A 131 -4.81 14.24 31.86
N SER A 132 -4.42 15.24 31.05
CA SER A 132 -4.61 16.69 31.26
C SER A 132 -3.68 17.61 30.44
N GLY A 133 -2.88 17.10 29.48
CA GLY A 133 -1.97 17.93 28.68
C GLY A 133 -2.60 18.53 27.41
N MET A 134 -2.57 19.86 27.27
CA MET A 134 -2.90 20.57 26.01
C MET A 134 -1.83 20.29 24.94
N VAL A 135 -2.26 20.01 23.71
CA VAL A 135 -1.38 19.85 22.54
C VAL A 135 -0.86 21.23 22.13
N GLU A 136 0.34 21.59 22.55
CA GLU A 136 1.06 22.74 21.98
C GLU A 136 2.06 22.25 20.92
N GLY A 137 1.89 22.71 19.68
CA GLY A 137 2.96 22.69 18.68
C GLY A 137 2.62 22.14 17.29
N PHE A 138 1.61 22.66 16.60
CA PHE A 138 1.60 22.61 15.13
C PHE A 138 2.50 23.72 14.60
N ALA A 139 3.82 23.49 14.61
CA ALA A 139 4.78 24.45 14.09
C ALA A 139 4.84 24.39 12.55
N THR A 140 4.10 25.31 11.92
CA THR A 140 4.56 26.19 10.83
C THR A 140 5.32 25.52 9.67
N ASN A 141 4.60 25.00 8.68
CA ASN A 141 4.80 25.23 7.23
C ASN A 141 3.96 24.21 6.44
N ASP A 142 2.63 24.35 6.48
CA ASP A 142 1.73 23.62 5.57
C ASP A 142 1.93 24.14 4.15
N GLN A 143 2.94 23.62 3.46
CA GLN A 143 3.01 23.65 2.01
C GLN A 143 2.00 22.62 1.50
N TYR A 144 0.74 23.04 1.38
CA TYR A 144 -0.22 22.37 0.51
C TYR A 144 0.37 22.35 -0.90
N SER A 145 1.08 21.29 -1.26
CA SER A 145 1.41 21.03 -2.67
C SER A 145 0.14 20.53 -3.36
N GLN A 146 -0.73 21.47 -3.72
CA GLN A 146 -1.70 21.27 -4.78
C GLN A 146 -0.92 20.98 -6.07
N SER A 147 -1.02 19.77 -6.60
CA SER A 147 -0.68 19.46 -7.99
C SER A 147 -1.26 18.11 -8.35
N TYR A 148 -2.53 18.08 -8.79
CA TYR A 148 -2.99 17.33 -9.97
C TYR A 148 -4.45 17.70 -10.19
N LEU A 149 -4.67 18.86 -10.83
CA LEU A 149 -5.95 19.21 -11.43
C LEU A 149 -5.67 19.87 -12.78
N THR A 150 -5.12 19.09 -13.71
CA THR A 150 -5.25 19.42 -15.13
C THR A 150 -6.58 18.85 -15.60
N ALA A 151 -7.55 19.77 -15.69
CA ALA A 151 -8.84 19.50 -16.29
C ALA A 151 -8.66 18.92 -17.70
N VAL A 152 -9.40 17.84 -17.94
CA VAL A 152 -9.69 17.27 -19.25
C VAL A 152 -10.29 18.37 -20.12
N VAL A 153 -9.60 18.73 -21.20
CA VAL A 153 -10.19 19.55 -22.27
C VAL A 153 -11.06 18.63 -23.10
N ASP A 154 -12.39 18.70 -22.93
CA ASP A 154 -13.36 18.04 -23.80
C ASP A 154 -13.46 18.80 -25.14
N PRO A 155 -13.18 18.18 -26.30
CA PRO A 155 -13.27 18.84 -27.58
C PRO A 155 -14.67 18.64 -28.17
N LYS A 156 -15.60 19.59 -27.97
CA LYS A 156 -16.79 19.79 -28.84
C LYS A 156 -17.67 20.98 -28.40
N HIS A 157 -17.56 22.11 -29.09
CA HIS A 157 -18.63 22.61 -29.98
C HIS A 157 -18.29 24.00 -30.52
N THR A 158 -18.36 24.08 -31.85
CA THR A 158 -18.40 25.28 -32.68
C THR A 158 -19.64 26.12 -32.39
N VAL A 159 -19.47 27.44 -32.35
CA VAL A 159 -20.34 28.43 -33.03
C VAL A 159 -19.52 29.65 -33.40
#